data_AF-A0A5C4VP60-F1
#
_entry.id   AF-A0A5C4VP60-F1
#
_cell.length_a   1.000
_cell.length_b   1.000
_cell.length_c   1.000
_cell.angle_alpha   90.00
_cell.angle_beta   90.00
_cell.angle_gamma   90.00
#
_symmetry.space_group_name_H-M   'P 1'
#
loop_
_entity.id
_entity.type
_entity.pdbx_description
1 polymer ?
#
loop_
_entity_poly.entity_id
_entity_poly.type
_entity_poly.pdbx_seq_one_letter_code
_entity_poly.pdbx_strand_id
1 'polypeptide(L)'
;MATRLVHKMTYEASAIEVAGMLSDPVFRETVCRNQRATSYTVEIEGNVDAKAVRIEMAQPTDRVPAFAKKIVGDSTTIVQTETWSSPLRATVTIVIPGKPGDIQGTVTLVEVDGVTTETVDLEIKVKIPLVAAKIEELLAKLLGSAMRAEERTGKEWLGSESR
;
A
#
# COMPACT_ATOMS: atom_id res chain seq x y z
N MET A 1 10.98 -13.46 -14.49
CA MET A 1 10.74 -13.81 -13.07
C MET A 1 10.03 -12.62 -12.46
N ALA A 2 9.06 -12.84 -11.58
CA ALA A 2 8.39 -11.73 -10.92
C ALA A 2 9.32 -11.07 -9.89
N THR A 3 9.19 -9.75 -9.73
CA THR A 3 9.97 -8.99 -8.76
C THR A 3 9.30 -9.05 -7.39
N ARG A 4 10.04 -9.48 -6.35
CA ARG A 4 9.52 -9.52 -4.98
C ARG A 4 9.93 -8.27 -4.21
N LEU A 5 8.99 -7.67 -3.49
CA LEU A 5 9.20 -6.56 -2.56
C LEU A 5 8.76 -6.99 -1.17
N VAL A 6 9.69 -7.00 -0.22
CA VAL A 6 9.37 -7.12 1.21
C VAL A 6 9.70 -5.78 1.87
N HIS A 7 8.72 -5.19 2.52
CA HIS A 7 8.87 -3.94 3.26
C HIS A 7 8.37 -4.12 4.69
N LYS A 8 9.07 -3.50 5.64
CA LYS A 8 8.72 -3.54 7.05
C LYS A 8 8.50 -2.12 7.55
N MET A 9 7.41 -1.92 8.26
CA MET A 9 7.04 -0.69 8.94
C MET A 9 6.92 -1.01 10.43
N THR A 10 7.30 -0.08 11.28
CA THR A 10 7.36 -0.29 12.73
C THR A 10 6.56 0.78 13.45
N TYR A 11 5.76 0.37 14.43
CA TYR A 11 4.91 1.26 15.20
C TYR A 11 5.08 0.97 16.69
N GLU A 12 5.24 2.02 17.51
CA GLU A 12 5.27 1.94 18.97
C GLU A 12 3.83 1.84 19.51
N ALA A 13 3.16 0.74 19.15
CA ALA A 13 1.78 0.43 19.51
C ALA A 13 1.55 -1.08 19.44
N SER A 14 0.54 -1.56 20.15
CA SER A 14 0.10 -2.96 20.08
C SER A 14 -0.43 -3.31 18.68
N ALA A 15 -0.44 -4.60 18.33
CA ALA A 15 -0.90 -5.02 17.01
C ALA A 15 -2.39 -4.74 16.81
N ILE A 16 -3.17 -4.68 17.89
CA ILE A 16 -4.60 -4.34 17.82
C ILE A 16 -4.80 -2.84 17.59
N GLU A 17 -4.00 -1.97 18.19
CA GLU A 17 -4.03 -0.53 17.89
C GLU A 17 -3.63 -0.26 16.43
N VAL A 18 -2.57 -0.92 15.94
CA VAL A 18 -2.19 -0.84 14.51
C VAL A 18 -3.30 -1.38 13.61
N ALA A 19 -3.91 -2.52 13.95
CA ALA A 19 -5.03 -3.07 13.19
C ALA A 19 -6.24 -2.12 13.19
N GLY A 20 -6.50 -1.43 14.31
CA GLY A 20 -7.52 -0.39 14.45
C GLY A 20 -7.25 0.78 13.50
N MET A 21 -6.03 1.33 13.53
CA MET A 21 -5.57 2.38 12.61
C MET A 21 -5.75 1.97 11.14
N LEU A 22 -5.33 0.75 10.77
CA LEU A 22 -5.50 0.21 9.41
C LEU A 22 -6.96 -0.04 9.01
N SER A 23 -7.89 -0.02 9.97
CA SER A 23 -9.34 -0.15 9.75
C SER A 23 -10.06 1.20 9.70
N ASP A 24 -9.34 2.31 9.90
CA ASP A 24 -9.91 3.64 9.92
C ASP A 24 -9.84 4.31 8.53
N PRO A 25 -10.98 4.75 7.96
CA PRO A 25 -10.99 5.37 6.65
C PRO A 25 -10.24 6.71 6.62
N VAL A 26 -10.30 7.52 7.67
CA VAL A 26 -9.61 8.81 7.76
C VAL A 26 -8.10 8.62 7.77
N PHE A 27 -7.60 7.58 8.44
CA PHE A 27 -6.19 7.20 8.35
C PHE A 27 -5.80 6.87 6.90
N ARG A 28 -6.55 5.99 6.22
CA ARG A 28 -6.26 5.59 4.82
C ARG A 28 -6.34 6.76 3.84
N GLU A 29 -7.28 7.68 4.02
CA GLU A 29 -7.36 8.90 3.24
C GLU A 29 -6.16 9.83 3.50
N THR A 30 -5.69 9.90 4.75
CA THR A 30 -4.49 10.67 5.11
C THR A 30 -3.25 10.11 4.42
N VAL A 31 -3.13 8.78 4.36
CA VAL A 31 -2.07 8.11 3.60
C VAL A 31 -2.15 8.50 2.11
N CYS A 32 -3.33 8.47 1.49
CA CYS A 32 -3.51 8.88 0.09
C CYS A 32 -3.03 10.31 -0.16
N ARG A 33 -3.40 11.26 0.72
CA ARG A 33 -2.93 12.66 0.65
C ARG A 33 -1.41 12.77 0.80
N ASN A 34 -0.83 12.07 1.77
CA ASN A 34 0.61 12.08 2.03
C ASN A 34 1.42 11.41 0.90
N GLN A 35 0.78 10.54 0.12
CA GLN A 35 1.31 9.97 -1.11
C GLN A 35 1.07 10.84 -2.36
N ARG A 36 0.51 12.06 -2.21
CA ARG A 36 0.20 13.01 -3.30
C ARG A 36 -0.88 12.53 -4.28
N ALA A 37 -1.79 11.67 -3.85
CA ALA A 37 -2.95 11.33 -4.68
C ALA A 37 -3.74 12.60 -5.03
N THR A 38 -4.08 12.77 -6.31
CA THR A 38 -4.87 13.93 -6.78
C THR A 38 -6.36 13.74 -6.58
N SER A 39 -6.80 12.49 -6.48
CA SER A 39 -8.14 12.08 -6.07
C SER A 39 -8.05 10.70 -5.45
N TYR A 40 -8.96 10.37 -4.53
CA TYR A 40 -9.03 9.05 -3.92
C TYR A 40 -10.43 8.75 -3.41
N THR A 41 -10.73 7.45 -3.31
CA THR A 41 -11.89 6.89 -2.63
C THR A 41 -11.39 5.77 -1.72
N VAL A 42 -11.85 5.76 -0.48
CA VAL A 42 -11.57 4.71 0.51
C VAL A 42 -12.89 4.08 0.93
N GLU A 43 -12.97 2.77 0.80
CA GLU A 43 -14.11 1.96 1.22
C GLU A 43 -13.62 0.88 2.17
N ILE A 44 -14.22 0.81 3.35
CA ILE A 44 -13.92 -0.22 4.34
C ILE A 44 -15.24 -0.88 4.73
N GLU A 45 -15.32 -2.19 4.52
CA GLU A 45 -16.45 -3.02 4.92
C GLU A 45 -16.00 -3.95 6.05
N GLY A 46 -16.82 -4.10 7.09
CA GLY A 46 -16.51 -4.93 8.25
C GLY A 46 -15.88 -4.13 9.39
N ASN A 47 -15.04 -4.79 10.20
CA ASN A 47 -14.41 -4.20 11.38
C ASN A 47 -12.98 -4.74 11.56
N VAL A 48 -12.35 -4.41 12.70
CA VAL A 48 -10.96 -4.81 12.97
C VAL A 48 -10.73 -6.32 12.91
N ASP A 49 -11.73 -7.14 13.28
CA ASP A 49 -11.63 -8.59 13.31
C ASP A 49 -11.66 -9.23 11.92
N ALA A 50 -12.45 -8.65 11.02
CA ALA A 50 -12.51 -9.04 9.62
C ALA A 50 -13.01 -7.86 8.78
N LYS A 51 -12.24 -7.48 7.75
CA LYS A 51 -12.58 -6.37 6.87
C LYS A 51 -12.12 -6.58 5.43
N ALA A 52 -12.86 -5.95 4.53
CA ALA A 52 -12.41 -5.67 3.18
C ALA A 52 -12.07 -4.18 3.08
N VAL A 53 -10.88 -3.87 2.56
CA VAL A 53 -10.45 -2.49 2.30
C VAL A 53 -10.28 -2.33 0.81
N ARG A 54 -10.88 -1.30 0.23
CA ARG A 54 -10.68 -0.90 -1.16
C ARG A 54 -10.25 0.56 -1.19
N ILE A 55 -9.11 0.82 -1.82
CA ILE A 55 -8.58 2.15 -2.05
C ILE A 55 -8.40 2.33 -3.54
N GLU A 56 -9.06 3.33 -4.11
CA GLU A 56 -8.84 3.76 -5.48
C GLU A 56 -8.25 5.16 -5.45
N MET A 57 -7.10 5.37 -6.09
CA MET A 57 -6.43 6.67 -6.09
C MET A 57 -5.80 7.01 -7.43
N ALA A 58 -5.88 8.28 -7.82
CA ALA A 58 -5.17 8.81 -8.98
C ALA A 58 -3.82 9.39 -8.55
N GLN A 59 -2.75 8.94 -9.18
CA GLN A 59 -1.38 9.35 -8.91
C GLN A 59 -0.79 10.10 -10.11
N PRO A 60 -0.20 11.29 -9.91
CA PRO A 60 0.52 11.97 -10.97
C PRO A 60 1.76 11.17 -11.36
N THR A 61 2.09 11.13 -12.65
CA THR A 61 3.28 10.42 -13.15
C THR A 61 4.42 11.39 -13.45
N ASP A 62 4.39 12.58 -12.85
CA ASP A 62 5.39 13.64 -12.98
C ASP A 62 6.81 13.16 -12.65
N ARG A 63 6.93 12.26 -11.67
CA ARG A 63 8.19 11.64 -11.21
C ARG A 63 8.53 10.31 -11.89
N VAL A 64 7.69 9.83 -12.81
CA VAL A 64 7.95 8.59 -13.54
C VAL A 64 9.02 8.84 -14.61
N PRO A 65 10.07 8.00 -14.72
CA PRO A 65 11.08 8.13 -15.76
C PRO A 65 10.51 8.11 -17.17
N ALA A 66 11.15 8.83 -18.10
CA ALA A 66 10.70 8.99 -19.48
C ALA A 66 10.40 7.67 -20.23
N PHE A 67 11.16 6.61 -19.93
CA PHE A 67 10.96 5.29 -20.57
C PHE A 67 9.62 4.64 -20.21
N ALA A 68 9.05 4.98 -19.04
CA ALA A 68 7.77 4.45 -18.56
C ALA A 68 6.60 5.42 -18.83
N LYS A 69 6.87 6.73 -19.02
CA LYS A 69 5.82 7.74 -19.28
C LYS A 69 4.86 7.40 -20.40
N LYS A 70 5.35 6.85 -21.53
CA LYS A 70 4.51 6.43 -22.65
C LYS A 70 3.52 5.32 -22.29
N ILE A 71 3.83 4.53 -21.26
CA ILE A 71 3.00 3.42 -20.79
C ILE A 71 2.00 3.95 -19.75
N VAL A 72 2.45 4.76 -18.81
CA VAL A 72 1.63 5.21 -17.68
C VAL A 72 0.70 6.39 -18.01
N GLY A 73 1.05 7.23 -19.00
CA GLY A 73 0.34 8.49 -19.27
C GLY A 73 0.72 9.57 -18.28
N ASP A 74 -0.03 10.68 -18.23
CA ASP A 74 0.24 11.82 -17.32
C ASP A 74 -0.31 11.63 -15.90
N SER A 75 -1.28 10.73 -15.74
CA SER A 75 -1.83 10.29 -14.46
C SER A 75 -2.17 8.80 -14.54
N THR A 76 -2.16 8.12 -13.42
CA THR A 76 -2.48 6.69 -13.32
C THR A 76 -3.39 6.42 -12.14
N THR A 77 -4.51 5.74 -12.39
CA THR A 77 -5.36 5.19 -11.35
C THR A 77 -4.75 3.90 -10.82
N ILE A 78 -4.67 3.80 -9.50
CA ILE A 78 -4.24 2.61 -8.75
C ILE A 78 -5.43 2.15 -7.94
N VAL A 79 -5.70 0.84 -7.98
CA VAL A 79 -6.73 0.21 -7.17
C VAL A 79 -6.05 -0.83 -6.28
N GLN A 80 -6.10 -0.61 -4.98
CA GLN A 80 -5.63 -1.51 -3.95
C GLN A 80 -6.83 -2.15 -3.26
N THR A 81 -6.80 -3.47 -3.12
CA THR A 81 -7.79 -4.24 -2.39
C THR A 81 -7.08 -5.08 -1.35
N GLU A 82 -7.55 -5.04 -0.11
CA GLU A 82 -7.07 -5.88 0.97
C GLU A 82 -8.23 -6.71 1.52
N THR A 83 -7.96 -7.96 1.85
CA THR A 83 -8.91 -8.83 2.56
C THR A 83 -8.26 -9.31 3.84
N TRP A 84 -8.77 -8.83 4.96
CA TRP A 84 -8.32 -9.18 6.30
C TRP A 84 -9.22 -10.27 6.86
N SER A 85 -8.68 -11.47 7.02
CA SER A 85 -9.38 -12.60 7.66
C SER A 85 -9.19 -12.63 9.18
N SER A 86 -8.36 -11.74 9.71
CA SER A 86 -8.12 -11.48 11.12
C SER A 86 -7.56 -10.05 11.27
N PRO A 87 -7.43 -9.51 12.49
CA PRO A 87 -6.75 -8.22 12.71
C PRO A 87 -5.30 -8.19 12.21
N LEU A 88 -4.65 -9.35 12.11
CA LEU A 88 -3.19 -9.46 12.01
C LEU A 88 -2.69 -9.90 10.64
N ARG A 89 -3.58 -10.27 9.71
CA ARG A 89 -3.18 -10.78 8.40
C ARG A 89 -4.16 -10.41 7.31
N ALA A 90 -3.62 -9.96 6.19
CA ALA A 90 -4.36 -9.66 4.97
C ALA A 90 -3.75 -10.33 3.75
N THR A 91 -4.59 -10.62 2.76
CA THR A 91 -4.14 -10.66 1.36
C THR A 91 -4.29 -9.27 0.75
N VAL A 92 -3.40 -8.92 -0.17
CA VAL A 92 -3.44 -7.64 -0.88
C VAL A 92 -3.30 -7.86 -2.37
N THR A 93 -4.07 -7.11 -3.15
CA THR A 93 -3.93 -7.00 -4.61
C THR A 93 -3.88 -5.53 -4.99
N ILE A 94 -2.97 -5.17 -5.88
CA ILE A 94 -2.86 -3.84 -6.46
C ILE A 94 -2.91 -3.98 -7.98
N VAL A 95 -3.80 -3.22 -8.61
CA VAL A 95 -3.96 -3.19 -10.06
C VAL A 95 -3.91 -1.77 -10.59
N ILE A 96 -3.44 -1.64 -11.82
CA ILE A 96 -3.46 -0.40 -12.58
C ILE A 96 -4.38 -0.64 -13.78
N PRO A 97 -5.65 -0.17 -13.74
CA PRO A 97 -6.61 -0.44 -14.80
C PRO A 97 -6.09 -0.06 -16.20
N GLY A 98 -6.31 -0.95 -17.16
CA GLY A 98 -5.86 -0.78 -18.54
C GLY A 98 -4.35 -1.00 -18.76
N LYS A 99 -3.57 -1.37 -17.72
CA LYS A 99 -2.15 -1.69 -17.86
C LYS A 99 -1.88 -3.18 -17.61
N PRO A 100 -1.06 -3.83 -18.46
CA PRO A 100 -0.82 -5.27 -18.38
C PRO A 100 0.18 -5.58 -17.24
N GLY A 101 -0.36 -5.82 -16.05
CA GLY A 101 0.40 -6.24 -14.87
C GLY A 101 -0.50 -6.50 -13.67
N ASP A 102 0.03 -7.20 -12.70
CA ASP A 102 -0.62 -7.50 -11.42
C ASP A 102 0.41 -7.44 -10.29
N ILE A 103 -0.04 -6.97 -9.12
CA ILE A 103 0.72 -7.00 -7.88
C ILE A 103 -0.15 -7.70 -6.85
N GLN A 104 0.40 -8.71 -6.19
CA GLN A 104 -0.32 -9.49 -5.20
C GLN A 104 0.59 -9.81 -4.03
N GLY A 105 0.03 -10.03 -2.86
CA GLY A 105 0.84 -10.35 -1.71
C GLY A 105 0.07 -10.45 -0.42
N THR A 106 0.78 -10.24 0.68
CA THR A 106 0.23 -10.32 2.03
C THR A 106 0.73 -9.21 2.91
N VAL A 107 -0.09 -8.87 3.91
CA VAL A 107 0.27 -8.01 5.04
C VAL A 107 0.21 -8.85 6.31
N THR A 108 1.18 -8.70 7.20
CA THR A 108 1.19 -9.34 8.53
C THR A 108 1.60 -8.36 9.61
N LEU A 109 0.90 -8.38 10.74
CA LEU A 109 1.24 -7.62 11.94
C LEU A 109 1.80 -8.58 13.00
N VAL A 110 2.97 -8.26 13.55
CA VAL A 110 3.59 -9.01 14.64
C VAL A 110 4.02 -8.05 15.73
N GLU A 111 3.47 -8.21 16.92
CA GLU A 111 3.83 -7.43 18.10
C GLU A 111 4.89 -8.16 18.93
N VAL A 112 5.88 -7.40 19.40
CA VAL A 112 6.86 -7.81 20.42
C VAL A 112 7.08 -6.63 21.35
N ASP A 113 6.91 -6.84 22.66
CA ASP A 113 7.16 -5.84 23.71
C ASP A 113 6.48 -4.47 23.46
N GLY A 114 5.23 -4.49 23.00
CA GLY A 114 4.44 -3.27 22.71
C GLY A 114 4.83 -2.54 21.42
N VAL A 115 5.69 -3.14 20.59
CA VAL A 115 6.07 -2.62 19.28
C VAL A 115 5.59 -3.58 18.20
N THR A 116 4.84 -3.06 17.24
CA THR A 116 4.32 -3.84 16.12
C THR A 116 5.16 -3.62 14.87
N THR A 117 5.55 -4.73 14.23
CA THR A 117 6.08 -4.74 12.87
C THR A 117 4.99 -5.14 11.89
N GLU A 118 4.63 -4.23 11.01
CA GLU A 118 3.84 -4.51 9.81
C GLU A 118 4.79 -4.93 8.69
N THR A 119 4.60 -6.13 8.15
CA THR A 119 5.35 -6.62 7.00
C THR A 119 4.43 -6.74 5.78
N VAL A 120 4.80 -6.03 4.71
CA VAL A 120 4.13 -6.10 3.41
C VAL A 120 5.05 -6.87 2.45
N ASP A 121 4.57 -8.00 1.94
CA ASP A 121 5.30 -8.90 1.06
C ASP A 121 4.53 -9.04 -0.26
N LEU A 122 5.07 -8.48 -1.33
CA LEU A 122 4.43 -8.36 -2.64
C LEU A 122 5.24 -9.06 -3.73
N GLU A 123 4.54 -9.76 -4.61
CA GLU A 123 5.00 -10.16 -5.93
C GLU A 123 4.49 -9.16 -6.97
N ILE A 124 5.39 -8.62 -7.79
CA ILE A 124 5.12 -7.63 -8.83
C ILE A 124 5.39 -8.28 -10.18
N LYS A 125 4.38 -8.28 -11.05
CA LYS A 125 4.44 -8.92 -12.36
C LYS A 125 3.94 -7.99 -13.47
N VAL A 126 4.81 -7.67 -14.41
CA VAL A 126 4.48 -6.85 -15.58
C VAL A 126 4.51 -7.70 -16.85
N LYS A 127 3.45 -7.60 -17.66
CA LYS A 127 3.25 -8.43 -18.86
C LYS A 127 3.57 -7.64 -20.14
N ILE A 128 4.69 -6.91 -20.14
CA ILE A 128 5.16 -6.13 -21.30
C ILE A 128 6.54 -6.66 -21.75
N PRO A 129 6.64 -7.28 -22.94
CA PRO A 129 7.91 -7.78 -23.46
C PRO A 129 9.01 -6.70 -23.48
N LEU A 130 10.26 -7.12 -23.29
CA LEU A 130 11.48 -6.29 -23.33
C LEU A 130 11.66 -5.25 -22.22
N VAL A 131 10.58 -4.78 -21.57
CA VAL A 131 10.64 -3.74 -20.53
C VAL A 131 10.08 -4.17 -19.17
N ALA A 132 9.49 -5.37 -19.04
CA ALA A 132 8.87 -5.86 -17.81
C ALA A 132 9.77 -5.69 -16.58
N ALA A 133 10.97 -6.26 -16.57
CA ALA A 133 11.87 -6.21 -15.41
C ALA A 133 12.16 -4.77 -14.94
N LYS A 134 12.43 -3.86 -15.89
CA LYS A 134 12.72 -2.45 -15.56
C LYS A 134 11.50 -1.72 -14.99
N ILE A 135 10.30 -2.08 -15.42
CA ILE A 135 9.05 -1.51 -14.90
C ILE A 135 8.75 -2.11 -13.52
N GLU A 136 8.94 -3.42 -13.33
CA GLU A 136 8.75 -4.08 -12.03
C GLU A 136 9.69 -3.50 -10.96
N GLU A 137 10.97 -3.28 -11.28
CA GLU A 137 11.93 -2.61 -10.40
C GLU A 137 11.51 -1.17 -10.06
N LEU A 138 10.95 -0.44 -11.02
CA LEU A 138 10.42 0.91 -10.80
C LEU A 138 9.22 0.86 -9.86
N LEU A 139 8.27 -0.04 -10.10
CA LEU A 139 7.10 -0.24 -9.23
C LEU A 139 7.52 -0.59 -7.80
N ALA A 140 8.52 -1.48 -7.63
CA ALA A 140 9.05 -1.82 -6.31
C ALA A 140 9.58 -0.60 -5.55
N LYS A 141 10.30 0.29 -6.23
CA LYS A 141 10.84 1.54 -5.65
C LYS A 141 9.73 2.53 -5.29
N LEU A 142 8.71 2.64 -6.14
CA LEU A 142 7.56 3.53 -5.91
C LEU A 142 6.72 3.03 -4.73
N LEU A 143 6.39 1.74 -4.69
CA LEU A 143 5.69 1.10 -3.57
C LEU A 143 6.47 1.23 -2.26
N GLY A 144 7.79 1.00 -2.29
CA GLY A 144 8.63 1.23 -1.12
C GLY A 144 8.63 2.68 -0.63
N SER A 145 8.46 3.65 -1.53
CA SER A 145 8.33 5.07 -1.16
C SER A 145 6.96 5.39 -0.59
N ALA A 146 5.90 4.78 -1.14
CA ALA A 146 4.54 4.88 -0.65
C ALA A 146 4.42 4.32 0.78
N MET A 147 4.98 3.13 1.04
CA MET A 147 4.97 2.51 2.37
C MET A 147 5.77 3.32 3.40
N ARG A 148 6.89 3.95 3.02
CA ARG A 148 7.56 4.90 3.94
C ARG A 148 6.71 6.13 4.27
N ALA A 149 5.83 6.56 3.36
CA ALA A 149 4.90 7.65 3.65
C ALA A 149 3.75 7.18 4.56
N GLU A 150 3.27 5.96 4.36
CA GLU A 150 2.30 5.30 5.24
C GLU A 150 2.86 5.10 6.66
N GLU A 151 4.07 4.55 6.82
CA GLU A 151 4.71 4.37 8.13
C GLU A 151 4.80 5.70 8.89
N ARG A 152 5.24 6.78 8.23
CA ARG A 152 5.30 8.10 8.87
C ARG A 152 3.90 8.57 9.28
N THR A 153 2.92 8.40 8.43
CA THR A 153 1.52 8.76 8.72
C THR A 153 0.99 7.97 9.92
N GLY A 154 1.29 6.67 10.00
CA GLY A 154 0.86 5.81 11.10
C GLY A 154 1.55 6.13 12.41
N LYS A 155 2.85 6.46 12.39
CA LYS A 155 3.56 6.94 13.58
C LYS A 155 2.96 8.25 14.11
N GLU A 156 2.62 9.17 13.22
CA GLU A 156 1.97 10.43 13.59
C GLU A 156 0.55 10.19 14.15
N TRP A 157 -0.22 9.30 13.52
CA TRP A 157 -1.56 8.92 13.96
C TRP A 157 -1.54 8.33 15.37
N LEU A 158 -0.80 7.24 15.57
CA LEU A 158 -0.75 6.49 16.83
C LEU A 158 -0.09 7.30 17.97
N GLY A 159 0.86 8.19 17.64
CA GLY A 159 1.46 9.12 18.58
C GLY A 159 0.54 10.29 18.99
N SER A 160 -0.53 10.55 18.23
CA SER A 160 -1.50 11.60 18.55
C SER A 160 -2.66 11.14 19.43
N GLU A 161 -3.02 9.85 19.37
CA GLU A 161 -4.06 9.23 20.21
C GLU A 161 -3.59 8.88 21.63
N SER A 162 -2.27 8.91 21.87
CA SER A 162 -1.66 8.62 23.18
C SER A 162 -1.55 9.86 24.10
N ARG A 163 -2.38 10.88 23.89
CA ARG A 163 -2.49 12.09 24.73
C ARG A 163 -3.88 12.32 25.30
#